data_AF-A0A954MSU5-F1
#
_entry.id   AF-A0A954MSU5-F1
#
_cell.length_a   1.000
_cell.length_b   1.000
_cell.length_c   1.000
_cell.angle_alpha   90.00
_cell.angle_beta   90.00
_cell.angle_gamma   90.00
#
_symmetry.space_group_name_H-M   'P 1'
#
loop_
_entity.id
_entity.type
_entity.pdbx_description
1 polymer ?
#
loop_
_entity_poly.entity_id
_entity_poly.type
_entity_poly.pdbx_seq_one_letter_code
_entity_poly.pdbx_strand_id
1 'polypeptide(L)'
;MIVGEFTDGRILCSPHWPSELLVRCPKCSFIMEVPDTDEDPSPPSTFWERLFSRKAKPSPTEDYFHLVSERKNRRHTELSLRLEAWKIDNDPYRSVPDHKKPNPADRSQDWHQNLSKLLQLLPESNSDGSYVIQAECYRELGLFDSAISVLHDNPPSELNELWHRSIEEFANLKNPHVQKLHPITKRPQTG
;
A
#
# COMPACT_ATOMS: atom_id res chain seq x y z
N MET A 1 -21.87 1.49 -8.64
CA MET A 1 -21.29 0.21 -9.08
C MET A 1 -19.79 0.42 -9.05
N ILE A 2 -19.13 -0.03 -7.99
CA ILE A 2 -17.68 0.09 -7.84
C ILE A 2 -17.12 -1.21 -8.37
N VAL A 3 -16.37 -1.10 -9.46
CA VAL A 3 -15.68 -2.21 -10.09
C VAL A 3 -14.23 -2.09 -9.62
N GLY A 4 -13.88 -2.82 -8.56
CA GLY A 4 -12.54 -2.82 -7.99
C GLY A 4 -12.44 -3.91 -6.93
N GLU A 5 -11.59 -4.90 -7.18
CA GLU A 5 -11.39 -6.07 -6.31
C GLU A 5 -10.39 -5.80 -5.16
N PHE A 6 -9.96 -4.55 -4.96
CA PHE A 6 -8.96 -4.14 -3.98
C PHE A 6 -9.21 -2.74 -3.45
N THR A 7 -8.65 -2.48 -2.26
CA THR A 7 -8.53 -1.11 -1.78
C THR A 7 -7.33 -0.40 -2.42
N ASP A 8 -7.58 0.74 -3.08
CA ASP A 8 -6.53 1.59 -3.67
C ASP A 8 -5.85 2.37 -2.54
N GLY A 9 -4.79 1.77 -2.01
CA GLY A 9 -3.96 2.35 -0.96
C GLY A 9 -3.30 3.69 -1.34
N ARG A 10 -3.28 4.09 -2.63
CA ARG A 10 -2.86 5.45 -3.02
C ARG A 10 -3.84 6.50 -2.55
N ILE A 11 -5.14 6.19 -2.48
CA ILE A 11 -6.18 7.11 -1.97
C ILE A 11 -6.22 7.08 -0.44
N LEU A 12 -5.77 5.99 0.20
CA LEU A 12 -5.69 5.85 1.66
C LEU A 12 -4.58 6.70 2.29
N CYS A 13 -3.49 6.88 1.56
CA CYS A 13 -2.45 7.81 1.97
C CYS A 13 -2.89 9.19 1.51
N SER A 14 -3.48 9.97 2.43
CA SER A 14 -3.68 11.42 2.23
C SER A 14 -2.40 12.04 1.63
N PRO A 15 -2.49 13.08 0.78
CA PRO A 15 -1.32 13.77 0.23
C PRO A 15 -0.37 14.33 1.31
N HIS A 16 -0.78 14.33 2.58
CA HIS A 16 0.06 14.70 3.72
C HIS A 16 0.90 13.54 4.31
N TRP A 17 0.74 12.32 3.81
CA TRP A 17 1.56 11.19 4.23
C TRP A 17 2.93 11.28 3.58
N PRO A 18 4.02 11.07 4.33
CA PRO A 18 5.35 11.15 3.77
C PRO A 18 5.56 10.05 2.74
N SER A 19 6.16 10.45 1.62
CA SER A 19 6.58 9.57 0.53
C SER A 19 8.08 9.72 0.32
N GLU A 20 8.81 8.62 0.43
CA GLU A 20 10.22 8.51 0.06
C GLU A 20 10.32 7.53 -1.09
N LEU A 21 10.01 8.00 -2.30
CA LEU A 21 10.11 7.16 -3.49
C LEU A 21 11.57 6.88 -3.80
N LEU A 22 11.94 5.61 -3.84
CA LEU A 22 13.28 5.19 -4.20
C LEU A 22 13.33 4.84 -5.68
N VAL A 23 14.32 5.38 -6.39
CA VAL A 23 14.58 5.06 -7.78
C VAL A 23 15.96 4.43 -7.92
N ARG A 24 15.99 3.25 -8.56
CA ARG A 24 17.24 2.53 -8.83
C ARG A 24 17.75 2.88 -10.23
N CYS A 25 18.99 3.34 -10.31
CA CYS A 25 19.65 3.60 -11.58
C CYS A 25 19.91 2.28 -12.32
N PRO A 26 19.43 2.10 -13.57
CA PRO A 26 19.60 0.84 -14.31
C PRO A 26 21.04 0.56 -14.75
N LYS A 27 21.94 1.55 -14.64
CA LYS A 27 23.34 1.41 -15.10
C LYS A 27 24.32 1.01 -13.99
N CYS A 28 24.15 1.57 -12.80
CA CYS A 28 25.07 1.38 -11.68
C CYS A 28 24.40 0.84 -10.42
N SER A 29 23.10 0.53 -10.47
CA SER A 29 22.30 0.06 -9.34
C SER A 29 22.26 1.01 -8.14
N PHE A 30 22.75 2.24 -8.28
CA PHE A 30 22.67 3.25 -7.24
C PHE A 30 21.21 3.61 -6.93
N ILE A 31 20.85 3.60 -5.65
CA ILE A 31 19.51 3.89 -5.15
C ILE A 31 19.48 5.36 -4.72
N MET A 32 18.45 6.08 -5.15
CA MET A 32 18.25 7.49 -4.81
C MET A 32 16.86 7.69 -4.26
N GLU A 33 16.77 8.50 -3.21
CA GLU A 33 15.53 9.05 -2.71
C GLU A 33 15.10 10.20 -3.65
N VAL A 34 13.87 10.13 -4.16
CA VAL A 34 13.24 11.21 -4.91
C VAL A 34 12.41 12.01 -3.90
N PRO A 35 12.79 13.28 -3.65
CA PRO A 35 12.00 14.11 -2.75
C PRO A 35 10.61 14.34 -3.35
N ASP A 36 9.59 14.29 -2.49
CA ASP A 36 8.23 14.67 -2.83
C ASP A 36 8.18 16.20 -2.97
N THR A 37 8.41 16.72 -4.17
CA THR A 37 8.42 18.17 -4.42
C THR A 37 7.07 18.59 -4.97
N ASP A 38 6.19 19.09 -4.09
CA ASP A 38 5.04 19.93 -4.47
C ASP A 38 5.47 21.32 -4.98
N GLU A 39 6.75 21.67 -4.80
CA GLU A 39 7.35 22.94 -5.25
C GLU A 39 8.07 22.75 -6.59
N ASP A 40 7.54 23.40 -7.64
CA ASP A 40 8.12 23.70 -8.96
C ASP A 40 8.99 22.59 -9.61
N PRO A 41 8.51 21.93 -10.69
CA PRO A 41 9.20 20.81 -11.33
C PRO A 41 10.48 21.19 -12.08
N SER A 42 11.03 22.39 -11.88
CA SER A 42 12.28 22.83 -12.50
C SER A 42 13.46 22.03 -11.91
N PRO A 43 13.88 20.92 -12.54
CA PRO A 43 14.92 20.08 -11.97
C PRO A 43 16.25 20.81 -12.14
N PRO A 44 17.26 20.63 -11.26
CA PRO A 44 18.63 20.96 -11.64
C PRO A 44 18.94 20.24 -12.97
N SER A 45 19.16 21.05 -14.00
CA SER A 45 18.76 20.87 -15.41
C SER A 45 19.58 19.86 -16.22
N THR A 46 20.12 18.80 -15.60
CA THR A 46 20.79 17.74 -16.36
C THR A 46 20.74 16.36 -15.71
N PHE A 47 20.68 16.25 -14.39
CA PHE A 47 20.74 14.94 -13.71
C PHE A 47 19.38 14.24 -13.69
N TRP A 48 18.34 14.93 -13.22
CA TRP A 48 16.98 14.41 -13.17
C TRP A 48 16.38 14.19 -14.55
N GLU A 49 16.56 15.13 -15.49
CA GLU A 49 16.16 14.94 -16.88
C GLU A 49 16.81 13.70 -17.50
N ARG A 50 18.09 13.41 -17.20
CA ARG A 50 18.77 12.19 -17.68
C ARG A 50 18.30 10.90 -17.02
N LEU A 51 17.81 10.96 -15.78
CA LEU A 51 17.25 9.81 -15.07
C LEU A 51 15.83 9.50 -15.54
N PHE A 52 14.97 10.50 -15.59
CA PHE A 52 13.59 10.36 -16.04
C PHE A 52 13.49 10.08 -17.55
N SER A 53 14.35 10.66 -18.39
CA SER A 53 14.43 10.30 -19.82
C SER A 53 14.88 8.85 -20.08
N ARG A 54 15.47 8.16 -19.09
CA ARG A 54 16.03 6.81 -19.23
C ARG A 54 15.15 5.69 -18.70
N LYS A 55 13.85 5.93 -18.46
CA LYS A 55 12.92 4.92 -17.91
C LYS A 55 13.40 4.39 -16.56
N ALA A 56 13.85 5.27 -15.67
CA ALA A 56 14.15 4.85 -14.31
C ALA A 56 12.91 4.18 -13.70
N LYS A 57 13.10 3.04 -13.05
CA LYS A 57 12.02 2.26 -12.48
C LYS A 57 11.97 2.50 -10.97
N PRO A 58 10.77 2.44 -10.34
CA PRO A 58 10.69 2.30 -8.90
C PRO A 58 11.61 1.17 -8.43
N SER A 59 12.30 1.40 -7.32
CA SER A 59 13.14 0.38 -6.72
C SER A 59 12.27 -0.80 -6.26
N PRO A 60 12.76 -2.03 -6.34
CA PRO A 60 12.02 -3.17 -5.85
C PRO A 60 11.90 -3.10 -4.31
N THR A 61 10.90 -3.78 -3.74
CA THR A 61 10.56 -3.71 -2.31
C THR A 61 11.76 -4.03 -1.40
N GLU A 62 12.67 -4.92 -1.83
CA GLU A 62 13.84 -5.31 -1.07
C GLU A 62 14.79 -4.14 -0.78
N ASP A 63 14.86 -3.13 -1.65
CA ASP A 63 15.68 -1.94 -1.42
C ASP A 63 15.17 -1.12 -0.24
N TYR A 64 13.85 -1.06 -0.07
CA TYR A 64 13.23 -0.37 1.05
C TYR A 64 13.51 -1.11 2.34
N PHE A 65 13.35 -2.44 2.36
CA PHE A 65 13.66 -3.25 3.54
C PHE A 65 15.14 -3.12 3.94
N HIS A 66 16.04 -3.13 2.95
CA HIS A 66 17.46 -2.94 3.17
C HIS A 66 17.76 -1.58 3.82
N LEU A 67 17.26 -0.48 3.26
CA LEU A 67 17.49 0.88 3.80
C LEU A 67 16.89 1.08 5.19
N VAL A 68 15.75 0.45 5.47
CA VAL A 68 15.15 0.47 6.81
C VAL A 68 16.03 -0.26 7.82
N SER A 69 16.72 -1.34 7.41
CA SER A 69 17.59 -2.15 8.28
C SER A 69 18.99 -1.55 8.51
N GLU A 70 19.56 -0.88 7.51
CA GLU A 70 20.94 -0.38 7.57
C GLU A 70 21.09 0.96 8.30
N ARG A 71 20.02 1.76 8.33
CA ARG A 71 20.08 3.14 8.82
C ARG A 71 19.33 3.29 10.13
N LYS A 72 19.88 4.09 11.04
CA LYS A 72 19.13 4.61 12.18
C LYS A 72 18.19 5.72 11.69
N ASN A 73 17.08 5.32 11.09
CA ASN A 73 16.11 6.23 10.53
C ASN A 73 15.36 6.98 11.64
N ARG A 74 14.98 8.23 11.35
CA ARG A 74 13.99 8.92 12.18
C ARG A 74 12.64 8.22 11.97
N ARG A 75 11.78 8.24 13.00
CA ARG A 75 10.45 7.57 12.96
C ARG A 75 9.67 7.87 11.68
N HIS A 76 9.68 9.13 11.25
CA HIS A 76 8.99 9.60 10.05
C HIS A 76 9.53 8.99 8.75
N THR A 77 10.86 8.99 8.58
CA THR A 77 11.54 8.35 7.44
C THR A 77 11.29 6.84 7.42
N GLU A 78 11.36 6.18 8.57
CA GLU A 78 11.05 4.75 8.64
C GLU A 78 9.60 4.46 8.23
N LEU A 79 8.64 5.24 8.74
CA LEU A 79 7.23 5.12 8.36
C LEU A 79 7.04 5.27 6.84
N SER A 80 7.67 6.30 6.26
CA SER A 80 7.62 6.58 4.82
C SER A 80 8.14 5.40 3.97
N LEU A 81 9.36 4.93 4.25
CA LEU A 81 9.98 3.82 3.52
C LEU A 81 9.15 2.54 3.63
N ARG A 82 8.60 2.25 4.81
CA ARG A 82 7.79 1.06 5.05
C ARG A 82 6.43 1.12 4.35
N LEU A 83 5.82 2.32 4.27
CA LEU A 83 4.58 2.54 3.54
C LEU A 83 4.79 2.36 2.04
N GLU A 84 5.87 2.90 1.49
CA GLU A 84 6.22 2.70 0.08
C GLU A 84 6.51 1.23 -0.23
N ALA A 85 7.25 0.54 0.63
CA ALA A 85 7.46 -0.90 0.50
C ALA A 85 6.13 -1.67 0.45
N TRP A 86 5.21 -1.35 1.36
CA TRP A 86 3.87 -1.94 1.39
C TRP A 86 3.07 -1.66 0.11
N LYS A 87 3.08 -0.41 -0.38
CA LYS A 87 2.41 -0.03 -1.64
C LYS A 87 2.95 -0.83 -2.81
N ILE A 88 4.28 -0.85 -2.99
CA ILE A 88 4.94 -1.55 -4.10
C ILE A 88 4.62 -3.04 -4.07
N ASP A 89 4.62 -3.65 -2.88
CA ASP A 89 4.31 -5.07 -2.76
C ASP A 89 2.84 -5.37 -3.08
N ASN A 90 1.91 -4.46 -2.78
CA ASN A 90 0.48 -4.64 -3.02
C ASN A 90 0.04 -4.26 -4.44
N ASP A 91 0.76 -3.38 -5.13
CA ASP A 91 0.41 -2.92 -6.48
C ASP A 91 0.28 -4.03 -7.54
N PRO A 92 1.13 -5.07 -7.57
CA PRO A 92 0.94 -6.21 -8.46
C PRO A 92 -0.39 -6.93 -8.25
N TYR A 93 -0.86 -7.07 -7.02
CA TYR A 93 -2.14 -7.72 -6.73
C TYR A 93 -3.31 -6.87 -7.20
N ARG A 94 -3.15 -5.54 -7.23
CA ARG A 94 -4.16 -4.55 -7.65
C ARG A 94 -4.28 -4.42 -9.17
N SER A 95 -3.15 -4.50 -9.87
CA SER A 95 -3.03 -4.06 -11.28
C SER A 95 -3.05 -5.18 -12.31
N VAL A 96 -2.96 -6.44 -11.87
CA VAL A 96 -2.94 -7.60 -12.78
C VAL A 96 -4.27 -8.38 -12.73
N PRO A 97 -4.71 -8.98 -13.85
CA PRO A 97 -5.86 -9.87 -13.86
C PRO A 97 -5.69 -11.03 -12.87
N ASP A 98 -6.80 -11.53 -12.32
CA ASP A 98 -6.85 -12.64 -11.33
C ASP A 98 -5.84 -13.77 -11.58
N HIS A 99 -5.82 -14.30 -12.81
CA HIS A 99 -4.98 -15.43 -13.19
C HIS A 99 -3.47 -15.13 -13.23
N LYS A 100 -3.08 -13.87 -13.02
CA LYS A 100 -1.69 -13.39 -12.94
C LYS A 100 -1.34 -12.81 -11.58
N LYS A 101 -2.28 -12.80 -10.62
CA LYS A 101 -2.00 -12.32 -9.27
C LYS A 101 -0.97 -13.25 -8.63
N PRO A 102 0.06 -12.71 -7.95
CA PRO A 102 1.00 -13.56 -7.24
C PRO A 102 0.28 -14.35 -6.15
N ASN A 103 0.83 -15.49 -5.72
CA ASN A 103 0.24 -16.25 -4.62
C ASN A 103 0.58 -15.53 -3.31
N PRO A 104 -0.41 -15.17 -2.47
CA PRO A 104 -0.12 -14.50 -1.20
C PRO A 104 0.76 -15.32 -0.23
N ALA A 105 0.76 -16.65 -0.36
CA ALA A 105 1.67 -17.51 0.40
C ALA A 105 3.15 -17.28 0.04
N ASP A 106 3.44 -16.61 -1.07
CA ASP A 106 4.80 -16.30 -1.53
C ASP A 106 5.35 -15.01 -0.88
N ARG A 107 4.58 -14.34 -0.01
CA ARG A 107 5.05 -13.16 0.73
C ARG A 107 6.21 -13.53 1.67
N SER A 108 7.25 -12.71 1.65
CA SER A 108 8.46 -12.95 2.45
C SER A 108 8.23 -12.70 3.95
N GLN A 109 9.16 -13.19 4.77
CA GLN A 109 9.19 -12.86 6.20
C GLN A 109 9.38 -11.35 6.42
N ASP A 110 10.16 -10.68 5.56
CA ASP A 110 10.42 -9.24 5.64
C ASP A 110 9.13 -8.44 5.41
N TRP A 111 8.24 -8.91 4.52
CA TRP A 111 6.93 -8.30 4.34
C TRP A 111 6.08 -8.38 5.61
N HIS A 112 6.03 -9.54 6.28
CA HIS A 112 5.29 -9.69 7.55
C HIS A 112 5.87 -8.80 8.66
N GLN A 113 7.20 -8.73 8.75
CA GLN A 113 7.88 -7.82 9.67
C GLN A 113 7.57 -6.35 9.34
N ASN A 114 7.46 -6.02 8.05
CA ASN A 114 7.11 -4.68 7.61
C ASN A 114 5.72 -4.27 8.10
N LEU A 115 4.70 -5.10 7.89
CA LEU A 115 3.34 -4.83 8.37
C LEU A 115 3.29 -4.69 9.89
N SER A 116 3.95 -5.62 10.60
CA SER A 116 4.02 -5.59 12.07
C SER A 116 4.65 -4.31 12.59
N LYS A 117 5.65 -3.78 11.88
CA LYS A 117 6.32 -2.54 12.25
C LYS A 117 5.53 -1.30 11.84
N LEU A 118 4.86 -1.33 10.71
CA LEU A 118 3.93 -0.27 10.30
C LEU A 118 2.86 -0.04 11.37
N LEU A 119 2.26 -1.11 11.91
CA LEU A 119 1.29 -1.01 13.00
C LEU A 119 1.82 -0.28 14.24
N GLN A 120 3.12 -0.37 14.54
CA GLN A 120 3.76 0.36 15.65
C GLN A 120 4.10 1.82 15.31
N LEU A 121 4.25 2.13 14.03
CA LEU A 121 4.68 3.44 13.53
C LEU A 121 3.49 4.35 13.18
N LEU A 122 2.39 3.76 12.70
CA LEU A 122 1.16 4.46 12.35
C LEU A 122 0.60 5.18 13.59
N PRO A 123 0.16 6.45 13.44
CA PRO A 123 -0.44 7.19 14.53
C PRO A 123 -1.80 6.58 14.92
N GLU A 124 -2.09 6.59 16.22
CA GLU A 124 -3.36 6.11 16.77
C GLU A 124 -4.54 7.06 16.45
N SER A 125 -4.31 8.26 15.90
CA SER A 125 -5.36 9.27 15.72
C SER A 125 -6.20 9.08 14.46
N ASN A 126 -7.52 9.24 14.61
CA ASN A 126 -8.56 9.04 13.60
C ASN A 126 -8.56 10.07 12.44
N SER A 127 -7.65 11.04 12.40
CA SER A 127 -7.75 12.23 11.54
C SER A 127 -7.36 12.03 10.08
N ASP A 128 -6.45 11.09 9.78
CA ASP A 128 -5.72 11.11 8.49
C ASP A 128 -5.77 9.80 7.70
N GLY A 129 -6.74 8.91 8.01
CA GLY A 129 -6.87 7.61 7.33
C GLY A 129 -5.87 6.54 7.78
N SER A 130 -5.05 6.83 8.80
CA SER A 130 -4.10 5.87 9.41
C SER A 130 -4.82 4.59 9.87
N TYR A 131 -6.02 4.71 10.44
CA TYR A 131 -6.82 3.58 10.89
C TYR A 131 -7.17 2.62 9.75
N VAL A 132 -7.33 3.12 8.51
CA VAL A 132 -7.64 2.29 7.35
C VAL A 132 -6.42 1.46 6.97
N ILE A 133 -5.23 2.07 7.00
CA ILE A 133 -3.95 1.37 6.78
C ILE A 133 -3.70 0.35 7.89
N GLN A 134 -3.99 0.70 9.15
CA GLN A 134 -3.89 -0.23 10.28
C GLN A 134 -4.83 -1.43 10.10
N ALA A 135 -6.10 -1.19 9.77
CA ALA A 135 -7.07 -2.25 9.53
C ALA A 135 -6.64 -3.17 8.38
N GLU A 136 -6.10 -2.60 7.30
CA GLU A 136 -5.57 -3.37 6.18
C GLU A 136 -4.35 -4.20 6.58
N CYS A 137 -3.41 -3.64 7.35
CA CYS A 137 -2.27 -4.39 7.88
C CYS A 137 -2.73 -5.55 8.77
N TYR A 138 -3.70 -5.33 9.67
CA TYR A 138 -4.26 -6.40 10.51
C TYR A 138 -4.92 -7.49 9.66
N ARG A 139 -5.71 -7.11 8.65
CA ARG A 139 -6.37 -8.05 7.73
C ARG A 139 -5.34 -8.89 6.95
N GLU A 140 -4.30 -8.25 6.43
CA GLU A 140 -3.20 -8.90 5.69
C GLU A 140 -2.38 -9.85 6.57
N LEU A 141 -2.27 -9.56 7.88
CA LEU A 141 -1.66 -10.46 8.86
C LEU A 141 -2.61 -11.58 9.34
N GLY A 142 -3.84 -11.65 8.83
CA GLY A 142 -4.86 -12.61 9.26
C GLY A 142 -5.49 -12.31 10.62
N LEU A 143 -5.23 -11.11 11.18
CA LEU A 143 -5.77 -10.63 12.46
C LEU A 143 -7.12 -9.93 12.21
N PHE A 144 -8.10 -10.66 11.67
CA PHE A 144 -9.36 -10.09 11.18
C PHE A 144 -10.17 -9.37 12.26
N ASP A 145 -10.23 -9.93 13.47
CA ASP A 145 -10.98 -9.31 14.57
C ASP A 145 -10.38 -7.95 14.95
N SER A 146 -9.05 -7.82 14.91
CA SER A 146 -8.35 -6.55 15.13
C SER A 146 -8.61 -5.56 14.00
N ALA A 147 -8.68 -6.02 12.74
CA ALA A 147 -9.02 -5.18 11.61
C ALA A 147 -10.43 -4.58 11.77
N ILE A 148 -11.42 -5.42 12.13
CA ILE A 148 -12.80 -4.98 12.36
C ILE A 148 -12.88 -4.01 13.54
N SER A 149 -12.22 -4.33 14.66
CA SER A 149 -12.21 -3.46 15.85
C SER A 149 -11.71 -2.06 15.51
N VAL A 150 -10.57 -1.96 14.81
CA VAL A 150 -10.01 -0.66 14.42
C VAL A 150 -10.99 0.14 13.57
N LEU A 151 -11.65 -0.51 12.61
CA LEU A 151 -12.66 0.14 11.77
C LEU A 151 -13.85 0.62 12.62
N HIS A 152 -14.39 -0.21 13.51
CA HIS A 152 -15.54 0.16 14.34
C HIS A 152 -15.24 1.29 15.33
N ASP A 153 -14.03 1.33 15.86
CA ASP A 153 -13.56 2.40 16.74
C ASP A 153 -13.33 3.73 15.97
N ASN A 154 -13.31 3.68 14.64
CA ASN A 154 -12.97 4.78 13.74
C ASN A 154 -14.03 4.95 12.64
N PRO A 155 -15.13 5.68 12.91
CA PRO A 155 -16.18 5.90 11.89
C PRO A 155 -15.59 6.58 10.64
N PRO A 156 -15.99 6.15 9.43
CA PRO A 156 -15.38 6.65 8.22
C PRO A 156 -15.83 8.08 7.91
N SER A 157 -14.90 8.88 7.40
CA SER A 157 -15.23 10.08 6.64
C SER A 157 -15.73 9.70 5.24
N GLU A 158 -16.39 10.63 4.55
CA GLU A 158 -16.83 10.43 3.15
C GLU A 158 -15.69 9.99 2.23
N LEU A 159 -14.47 10.47 2.49
CA LEU A 159 -13.27 10.13 1.70
C LEU A 159 -12.85 8.65 1.85
N ASN A 160 -13.16 8.03 2.99
CA ASN A 160 -12.67 6.70 3.36
C ASN A 160 -13.77 5.63 3.48
N GLU A 161 -15.04 6.00 3.31
CA GLU A 161 -16.20 5.11 3.50
C GLU A 161 -16.16 3.85 2.62
N LEU A 162 -15.71 3.98 1.38
CA LEU A 162 -15.59 2.85 0.46
C LEU A 162 -14.55 1.85 0.92
N TRP A 163 -13.41 2.33 1.41
CA TRP A 163 -12.32 1.49 1.87
C TRP A 163 -12.64 0.82 3.18
N HIS A 164 -13.17 1.59 4.13
CA HIS A 164 -13.65 1.05 5.39
C HIS A 164 -14.58 -0.15 5.16
N ARG A 165 -15.63 0.03 4.34
CA ARG A 165 -16.57 -1.06 4.01
C ARG A 165 -15.91 -2.24 3.35
N SER A 166 -15.00 -2.00 2.40
CA SER A 166 -14.32 -3.08 1.68
C SER A 166 -13.45 -3.91 2.63
N ILE A 167 -12.65 -3.26 3.49
CA ILE A 167 -11.79 -3.95 4.45
C ILE A 167 -12.63 -4.72 5.47
N GLU A 168 -13.72 -4.11 5.97
CA GLU A 168 -14.65 -4.76 6.88
C GLU A 168 -15.29 -6.01 6.25
N GLU A 169 -15.79 -5.91 5.02
CA GLU A 169 -16.36 -7.05 4.29
C GLU A 169 -15.33 -8.18 4.15
N PHE A 170 -14.10 -7.85 3.75
CA PHE A 170 -13.05 -8.85 3.59
C PHE A 170 -12.59 -9.47 4.91
N ALA A 171 -12.51 -8.67 5.98
CA ALA A 171 -12.19 -9.18 7.30
C ALA A 171 -13.28 -10.14 7.81
N ASN A 172 -14.56 -9.82 7.59
CA ASN A 172 -15.70 -10.69 7.94
C ASN A 172 -15.69 -12.01 7.16
N LEU A 173 -15.28 -11.98 5.89
CA LEU A 173 -15.07 -13.18 5.08
C LEU A 173 -13.83 -13.99 5.47
N LYS A 174 -13.09 -13.56 6.52
CA LYS A 174 -11.79 -14.10 6.93
C LYS A 174 -10.84 -14.24 5.76
N ASN A 175 -10.90 -13.25 4.87
CA ASN A 175 -10.18 -13.30 3.63
C ASN A 175 -8.85 -12.56 3.81
N PRO A 176 -7.73 -13.28 3.98
CA PRO A 176 -6.44 -12.61 4.06
C PRO A 176 -6.12 -11.97 2.70
N HIS A 177 -6.58 -12.56 1.59
CA HIS A 177 -6.37 -12.06 0.21
C HIS A 177 -7.46 -12.56 -0.77
N VAL A 178 -8.24 -11.60 -1.28
CA VAL A 178 -9.29 -11.66 -2.31
C VAL A 178 -9.51 -13.03 -2.97
N GLN A 179 -10.58 -13.69 -2.57
CA GLN A 179 -11.17 -14.83 -3.27
C GLN A 179 -12.66 -14.55 -3.49
N LYS A 180 -12.97 -14.07 -4.70
CA LYS A 180 -14.26 -13.95 -5.38
C LYS A 180 -15.52 -13.62 -4.54
N LEU A 181 -16.10 -12.45 -4.79
CA LEU A 181 -17.57 -12.35 -4.85
C LEU A 181 -18.02 -13.00 -6.18
N HIS A 182 -18.64 -14.17 -6.08
CA HIS A 182 -19.13 -14.95 -7.22
C HIS A 182 -20.50 -14.42 -7.75
N PRO A 183 -20.95 -14.87 -8.93
CA PRO A 183 -21.30 -14.08 -10.11
C PRO A 183 -22.69 -13.42 -10.06
N ILE A 184 -22.92 -12.48 -11.00
CA ILE A 184 -24.26 -12.05 -11.43
C ILE A 184 -25.11 -13.31 -11.62
N THR A 185 -26.09 -13.49 -10.73
CA THR A 185 -27.19 -14.42 -10.93
C THR A 185 -27.79 -14.13 -12.31
N LYS A 186 -27.70 -15.10 -13.21
CA LYS A 186 -28.52 -15.10 -14.43
C LYS A 186 -29.95 -14.80 -13.98
N ARG A 187 -30.55 -13.75 -14.53
CA ARG A 187 -32.00 -13.55 -14.41
C ARG A 187 -32.69 -14.86 -14.79
N PRO A 188 -33.74 -15.28 -14.08
CA PRO A 188 -34.61 -16.31 -14.63
C PRO A 188 -35.07 -15.79 -15.99
N GLN A 189 -34.84 -16.55 -17.04
CA GLN A 189 -35.64 -16.42 -18.25
C GLN A 189 -37.05 -16.85 -17.82
N THR A 190 -37.86 -15.86 -17.44
CA THR A 190 -39.31 -16.02 -17.47
C THR A 190 -39.68 -16.24 -18.92
N GLY A 191 -40.34 -17.36 -19.19
CA GLY A 191 -40.90 -17.68 -20.50
C GLY A 191 -41.95 -16.69 -20.97
#